data_AF-A0A3A9EDT1-F1
#
_entry.id   AF-A0A3A9EDT1-F1
#
_cell.length_a   1.000
_cell.length_b   1.000
_cell.length_c   1.000
_cell.angle_alpha   90.00
_cell.angle_beta   90.00
_cell.angle_gamma   90.00
#
_symmetry.space_group_name_H-M   'P 1'
#
loop_
_entity.id
_entity.type
_entity.pdbx_description
1 polymer ?
#
loop_
_entity_poly.entity_id
_entity_poly.type
_entity_poly.pdbx_seq_one_letter_code
_entity_poly.pdbx_strand_id
1 'polypeptide(L)'
;MALFLDKGQPHFTDMHAIMHSLDDIGLYHNWLITDWTCYAYPPEMREDVEWKTGAELMQMLDGLSGVQWVWGVFSGFEPHVTREQALQCPLPCTDGYPGF
;
A
#
# COMPACT_ATOMS: atom_id res chain seq x y z
N MET A 1 -0.74 -7.54 11.38
CA MET A 1 -2.15 -7.09 11.49
C MET A 1 -2.62 -6.79 10.08
N ALA A 2 -3.74 -7.35 9.63
CA ALA A 2 -4.32 -7.06 8.32
C ALA A 2 -5.50 -6.09 8.51
N LEU A 3 -5.48 -4.94 7.84
CA LEU A 3 -6.56 -3.95 7.88
C LEU A 3 -7.34 -4.04 6.56
N PHE A 4 -8.62 -4.41 6.65
CA PHE A 4 -9.55 -4.41 5.51
C PHE A 4 -10.43 -3.16 5.61
N LEU A 5 -10.38 -2.29 4.60
CA LEU A 5 -11.17 -1.07 4.55
C LEU A 5 -12.46 -1.33 3.75
N ASP A 6 -13.60 -1.50 4.44
CA ASP A 6 -14.92 -1.67 3.77
C ASP A 6 -15.59 -0.35 3.40
N LYS A 7 -15.11 0.79 3.96
CA LYS A 7 -15.66 2.13 3.72
C LYS A 7 -14.61 3.11 3.22
N GLY A 8 -14.57 3.30 1.90
CA GLY A 8 -13.87 4.41 1.23
C GLY A 8 -14.84 5.41 0.61
N GLN A 9 -14.32 6.43 -0.07
CA GLN A 9 -15.13 7.28 -0.95
C GLN A 9 -15.80 6.42 -2.03
N PRO A 10 -16.97 6.81 -2.59
CA PRO A 10 -17.58 6.06 -3.67
C PRO A 10 -16.57 5.86 -4.81
N HIS A 11 -16.30 4.60 -5.15
CA HIS A 11 -15.53 4.13 -6.32
C HIS A 11 -14.00 4.22 -6.29
N PHE A 12 -13.36 4.76 -5.23
CA PHE A 12 -11.90 4.75 -5.14
C PHE A 12 -11.37 4.85 -3.71
N THR A 13 -10.09 4.46 -3.57
CA THR A 13 -9.33 4.57 -2.32
C THR A 13 -8.34 5.73 -2.44
N ASP A 14 -8.40 6.69 -1.51
CA ASP A 14 -7.36 7.72 -1.34
C ASP A 14 -6.31 7.21 -0.35
N MET A 15 -5.28 6.55 -0.89
CA MET A 15 -4.22 5.94 -0.07
C MET A 15 -3.41 6.98 0.70
N HIS A 16 -3.26 8.19 0.15
CA HIS A 16 -2.61 9.28 0.87
C HIS A 16 -3.40 9.63 2.14
N ALA A 17 -4.71 9.87 2.02
CA ALA A 17 -5.56 10.17 3.17
C ALA A 17 -5.59 9.03 4.21
N ILE A 18 -5.66 7.78 3.75
CA ILE A 18 -5.67 6.61 4.63
C ILE A 18 -4.35 6.48 5.39
N MET A 19 -3.21 6.51 4.69
CA MET A 19 -1.92 6.28 5.35
C MET A 19 -1.57 7.42 6.32
N HIS A 20 -1.93 8.66 5.99
CA HIS A 20 -1.82 9.79 6.93
C HIS A 20 -2.77 9.66 8.13
N SER A 21 -3.93 9.02 7.99
CA SER A 21 -4.85 8.77 9.12
C SER A 21 -4.41 7.64 10.06
N LEU A 22 -3.44 6.82 9.64
CA LEU A 22 -2.89 5.72 10.43
C LEU A 22 -1.73 6.15 11.35
N ASP A 23 -1.49 7.46 11.49
CA ASP A 23 -0.43 8.08 12.31
C ASP A 23 0.93 7.36 12.13
N ASP A 24 1.51 6.92 13.25
CA ASP A 24 2.80 6.26 13.41
C ASP A 24 2.93 4.96 12.60
N ILE A 25 1.83 4.30 12.23
CA ILE A 25 1.90 3.00 11.53
C ILE A 25 2.44 3.20 10.12
N GLY A 26 1.98 4.23 9.40
CA GLY A 26 2.43 4.54 8.04
C GLY A 26 3.94 4.79 7.98
N LEU A 27 4.44 5.57 8.96
CA LEU A 27 5.83 6.04 8.99
C LEU A 27 6.83 5.02 9.56
N TYR A 28 6.45 4.24 10.58
CA TYR A 28 7.38 3.38 11.33
C TYR A 28 7.36 1.90 10.94
N HIS A 29 6.84 1.57 9.76
CA HIS A 29 6.89 0.23 9.17
C HIS A 29 7.58 0.24 7.82
N ASN A 30 8.13 -0.90 7.42
CA ASN A 30 8.42 -1.17 6.02
C ASN A 30 7.18 -1.76 5.35
N TRP A 31 7.03 -1.51 4.06
CA TRP A 31 5.84 -1.85 3.31
C TRP A 31 6.20 -2.68 2.09
N LEU A 32 5.57 -3.86 2.00
CA LEU A 32 5.50 -4.64 0.78
C LEU A 32 4.17 -4.34 0.10
N ILE A 33 4.25 -3.79 -1.11
CA ILE A 33 3.10 -3.40 -1.91
C ILE A 33 2.98 -4.37 -3.07
N THR A 34 1.86 -5.06 -3.16
CA THR A 34 1.57 -6.02 -4.22
C THR A 34 0.18 -5.79 -4.80
N ASP A 35 -0.07 -6.34 -5.99
CA ASP A 35 -1.44 -6.46 -6.52
C ASP A 35 -2.16 -5.09 -6.61
N TRP A 36 -1.41 -4.08 -7.05
CA TRP A 36 -1.83 -2.68 -7.01
C TRP A 36 -2.24 -2.17 -8.39
N THR A 37 -3.21 -1.26 -8.43
CA THR A 37 -3.57 -0.49 -9.62
C THR A 37 -4.16 0.85 -9.22
N CYS A 38 -3.73 1.90 -9.92
CA CYS A 38 -4.18 3.26 -9.71
C CYS A 38 -4.35 3.98 -11.06
N TYR A 39 -5.21 5.00 -11.10
CA TYR A 39 -5.46 5.76 -12.32
C TYR A 39 -4.29 6.64 -12.76
N ALA A 40 -3.35 6.95 -11.86
CA ALA A 40 -2.11 7.65 -12.17
C ALA A 40 -0.94 6.86 -11.60
N TYR A 41 -0.18 6.19 -12.48
CA TYR A 41 0.92 5.31 -12.09
C TYR A 41 2.11 6.11 -11.54
N PRO A 42 2.52 5.87 -10.28
CA PRO A 42 3.67 6.54 -9.69
C PRO A 42 4.95 6.12 -10.41
N PRO A 43 5.87 7.04 -10.77
CA PRO A 43 7.15 6.66 -11.35
C PRO A 43 8.02 5.80 -10.41
N GLU A 44 7.73 5.80 -9.11
CA GLU A 44 8.35 4.99 -8.06
C GLU A 44 7.79 3.57 -7.96
N MET A 45 6.71 3.25 -8.68
CA MET A 45 6.07 1.94 -8.69
C MET A 45 6.25 1.33 -10.09
N ARG A 46 7.34 0.59 -10.27
CA ARG A 46 7.80 0.05 -11.57
C ARG A 46 7.64 -1.46 -11.66
N GLU A 47 7.59 -2.13 -10.53
CA GLU A 47 7.44 -3.58 -10.42
C GLU A 47 6.06 -3.94 -9.89
N ASP A 48 5.63 -5.17 -10.17
CA ASP A 48 4.38 -5.73 -9.62
C ASP A 48 4.46 -5.89 -8.08
N VAL A 49 5.69 -5.94 -7.55
CA VAL A 49 6.01 -6.08 -6.13
C VAL A 49 7.02 -5.02 -5.73
N GLU A 50 6.57 -4.08 -4.91
CA GLU A 50 7.34 -2.91 -4.49
C GLU A 50 7.66 -2.97 -3.01
N TRP A 51 8.87 -2.57 -2.64
CA TRP A 51 9.30 -2.47 -1.25
C TRP A 51 9.66 -1.03 -0.92
N LYS A 52 9.07 -0.48 0.14
CA LYS A 52 9.33 0.89 0.57
C LYS A 52 9.43 0.95 2.08
N THR A 53 10.37 1.72 2.60
CA THR A 53 10.32 2.17 3.99
C THR A 53 9.09 3.07 4.19
N GLY A 54 8.63 3.24 5.43
CA GLY A 54 7.51 4.13 5.73
C GLY A 54 7.74 5.56 5.24
N ALA A 55 8.96 6.09 5.41
CA ALA A 55 9.32 7.41 4.89
C ALA A 55 9.21 7.51 3.36
N GLU A 56 9.70 6.50 2.62
CA GLU A 56 9.60 6.45 1.15
C GLU A 56 8.14 6.33 0.69
N LEU A 57 7.33 5.52 1.38
CA LEU A 57 5.91 5.37 1.09
C LEU A 57 5.17 6.69 1.29
N MET A 58 5.36 7.34 2.43
CA MET A 58 4.71 8.62 2.74
C MET A 58 5.12 9.70 1.74
N GLN A 59 6.42 9.82 1.44
CA GLN A 59 6.92 10.77 0.45
C GLN A 59 6.32 10.52 -0.95
N MET A 60 6.19 9.25 -1.36
CA MET A 60 5.54 8.90 -2.61
C MET A 60 4.06 9.32 -2.59
N LEU A 61 3.33 9.01 -1.52
CA LEU A 61 1.91 9.33 -1.41
C LEU A 61 1.63 10.84 -1.35
N ASP A 62 2.53 11.64 -0.75
CA ASP A 62 2.44 13.10 -0.74
C ASP A 62 2.46 13.66 -2.17
N GLY A 63 3.30 13.09 -3.04
CA GLY A 63 3.35 13.40 -4.47
C GLY A 63 2.12 12.94 -5.26
N LEU A 64 1.29 12.08 -4.68
CA LEU A 64 0.11 11.46 -5.28
C LEU A 64 -1.19 11.88 -4.59
N SER A 65 -1.20 13.01 -3.86
CA SER A 65 -2.42 13.51 -3.22
C SER A 65 -3.58 13.64 -4.24
N GLY A 66 -4.72 13.03 -3.93
CA GLY A 66 -5.89 12.98 -4.80
C GLY A 66 -5.85 11.93 -5.92
N VAL A 67 -4.80 11.09 -6.00
CA VAL A 67 -4.77 9.94 -6.93
C VAL A 67 -5.73 8.85 -6.46
N GLN A 68 -6.53 8.34 -7.41
CA GLN A 68 -7.47 7.26 -7.17
C GLN A 68 -6.78 5.91 -7.30
N TRP A 69 -6.73 5.17 -6.18
CA TRP A 69 -6.32 3.77 -6.16
C TRP A 69 -7.54 2.88 -6.35
N VAL A 70 -7.48 1.99 -7.34
CA VAL A 70 -8.53 1.00 -7.63
C VAL A 70 -8.41 -0.15 -6.65
N TRP A 71 -7.19 -0.65 -6.43
CA TRP A 71 -6.85 -1.73 -5.49
C TRP A 71 -5.34 -1.75 -5.20
N GLY A 72 -4.93 -2.45 -4.15
CA GLY A 72 -3.55 -2.62 -3.73
C GLY A 72 -3.44 -3.29 -2.37
N VAL A 73 -2.50 -4.22 -2.22
CA VAL A 73 -2.20 -4.89 -0.95
C VAL A 73 -0.99 -4.23 -0.32
N PHE A 74 -1.17 -3.64 0.85
CA PHE A 74 -0.11 -3.00 1.62
C PHE A 74 0.17 -3.82 2.89
N SER A 75 1.27 -4.57 2.88
CA SER A 75 1.68 -5.40 4.01
C SER A 75 2.76 -4.68 4.81
N GLY A 76 2.43 -4.29 6.05
CA GLY A 76 3.35 -3.63 6.98
C GLY A 76 4.23 -4.62 7.74
N PHE A 77 5.52 -4.34 7.81
CA PHE A 77 6.55 -5.10 8.51
C PHE A 77 7.34 -4.21 9.46
N GLU A 78 7.87 -4.79 10.54
CA GLU A 78 8.74 -4.03 11.46
C GLU A 78 10.00 -3.51 10.73
N PRO A 79 10.57 -2.35 11.12
CA PRO A 79 11.70 -1.73 10.42
C PRO A 79 12.94 -2.60 10.22
N HIS A 80 13.12 -3.60 11.08
CA HIS A 80 14.26 -4.52 11.04
C HIS A 80 14.07 -5.68 10.05
N VAL A 81 12.85 -5.90 9.55
CA VAL A 81 12.54 -6.93 8.56
C VAL A 81 12.98 -6.46 7.18
N THR A 82 13.72 -7.30 6.45
CA THR A 82 14.16 -7.00 5.08
C THR A 82 13.15 -7.45 4.03
N ARG A 83 13.29 -6.91 2.81
CA ARG A 83 12.50 -7.34 1.64
C ARG A 83 12.59 -8.85 1.43
N GLU A 84 13.79 -9.44 1.52
CA GLU A 84 14.00 -10.87 1.30
C GLU A 84 13.27 -11.72 2.33
N GLN A 85 13.23 -11.27 3.59
CA GLN A 85 12.48 -11.94 4.66
C GLN A 85 10.97 -11.80 4.44
N ALA A 86 10.49 -10.63 4.05
CA ALA A 86 9.08 -10.40 3.76
C ALA A 86 8.56 -11.27 2.59
N LEU A 87 9.37 -11.47 1.55
CA LEU A 87 9.05 -12.32 0.40
C LEU A 87 9.05 -13.82 0.70
N GLN A 88 9.59 -14.25 1.84
CA GLN A 88 9.49 -15.64 2.31
C GLN A 88 8.12 -15.94 2.94
N CYS A 89 7.38 -14.93 3.37
CA CYS A 89 6.00 -15.09 3.80
C CYS A 89 5.11 -15.33 2.57
N PRO A 90 4.10 -16.20 2.67
CA PRO A 90 3.11 -16.30 1.60
C PRO A 90 2.45 -14.93 1.42
N LEU A 91 2.56 -14.37 0.21
CA LEU A 91 1.96 -13.09 -0.13
C LEU A 91 0.45 -13.18 0.14
N PRO A 92 -0.16 -12.16 0.77
CA PRO A 92 -1.60 -12.08 0.86
C PRO A 92 -2.15 -12.02 -0.58
N CYS A 93 -2.77 -13.10 -1.03
CA CYS A 93 -3.44 -13.17 -2.32
C CYS A 93 -4.85 -12.61 -2.15
N THR A 94 -5.19 -11.54 -2.88
CA THR A 94 -6.60 -11.15 -2.99
C THR A 94 -7.27 -12.14 -3.94
N ASP A 95 -8.41 -12.69 -3.54
CA ASP A 95 -9.18 -13.67 -4.31
C ASP A 95 -9.97 -13.04 -5.47
N GLY A 96 -9.65 -11.78 -5.84
CA GLY A 96 -10.29 -11.06 -6.93
C GLY A 96 -11.79 -10.88 -6.71
N TYR A 97 -12.21 -10.50 -5.50
CA TYR A 97 -13.64 -10.31 -5.18
C TYR A 97 -14.34 -9.43 -6.24
N PRO A 98 -15.28 -9.98 -7.04
CA PRO A 98 -15.82 -9.31 -8.21
C PRO A 98 -16.95 -8.31 -7.90
N GLY A 99 -17.13 -7.92 -6.64
CA GLY A 99 -18.29 -7.17 -6.15
C GLY A 99 -18.14 -5.64 -6.09
N PHE A 100 -17.21 -5.04 -6.86
CA PHE A 100 -17.11 -3.58 -7.00
C PHE A 100 -18.01 -3.04 -8.12
#